data_AF-B6XAT5-F1
#
_entry.id   AF-B6XAT5-F1
#
_cell.length_a   1.000
_cell.length_b   1.000
_cell.length_c   1.000
_cell.angle_alpha   90.00
_cell.angle_beta   90.00
_cell.angle_gamma   90.00
#
_symmetry.space_group_name_H-M   'P 1'
#
loop_
_entity.id
_entity.type
_entity.pdbx_description
1 polymer ?
#
loop_
_entity_poly.entity_id
_entity_poly.type
_entity_poly.pdbx_seq_one_letter_code
_entity_poly.pdbx_strand_id
1 'polypeptide(L)'
;MNKMKSTNSQILEQIISVNKQQENEFNNGQDGAIILSLLVMFFVPFSLLVMIKNHLGLENNAIAIIAVVALSLGIAAGLYKTFKVGIKFVDKRPTLEQLLSRYTPKDKVEYQKLMSAKQSQPQDFYSLIEDWLSIEKRAAI
;
A
#
# COMPACT_ATOMS: atom_id res chain seq x y z
N MET A 1 -27.91 -2.31 13.88
CA MET A 1 -27.38 -0.96 14.14
C MET A 1 -25.86 -1.07 14.25
N ASN A 2 -25.13 -0.84 13.15
CA ASN A 2 -23.66 -0.98 13.14
C ASN A 2 -23.06 0.19 13.94
N LYS A 3 -22.47 -0.11 15.11
CA LYS A 3 -21.62 0.85 15.81
C LYS A 3 -20.47 1.18 14.84
N MET A 4 -20.48 2.38 14.25
CA MET A 4 -19.32 2.89 13.53
C MET A 4 -18.14 2.85 14.51
N LYS A 5 -17.16 1.97 14.25
CA LYS A 5 -15.92 1.93 15.04
C LYS A 5 -15.27 3.30 14.91
N SER A 6 -14.77 3.84 16.01
CA SER A 6 -14.03 5.10 15.98
C SER A 6 -12.81 4.96 15.06
N THR A 7 -12.43 6.03 14.36
CA THR A 7 -11.26 6.06 13.47
C THR A 7 -10.01 5.53 14.18
N ASN A 8 -9.83 5.83 15.47
CA ASN A 8 -8.71 5.36 16.27
C ASN A 8 -8.72 3.83 16.47
N SER A 9 -9.90 3.22 16.65
CA SER A 9 -10.05 1.76 16.74
C SER A 9 -9.74 1.06 15.43
N GLN A 10 -10.09 1.67 14.29
CA GLN A 10 -9.76 1.14 12.97
C GLN A 10 -8.26 1.18 12.71
N ILE A 11 -7.58 2.27 13.09
CA ILE A 11 -6.13 2.40 12.98
C ILE A 11 -5.44 1.35 13.86
N LEU A 12 -5.91 1.13 15.10
CA LEU A 12 -5.35 0.10 15.98
C LEU A 12 -5.46 -1.30 15.38
N GLU A 13 -6.62 -1.64 14.81
CA GLU A 13 -6.83 -2.92 14.13
C GLU A 13 -5.88 -3.10 12.94
N GLN A 14 -5.65 -2.02 12.17
CA GLN A 14 -4.68 -2.03 11.07
C GLN A 14 -3.24 -2.22 11.58
N ILE A 15 -2.83 -1.53 12.65
CA ILE A 15 -1.50 -1.72 13.26
C ILE A 15 -1.34 -3.18 13.70
N ILE A 16 -2.33 -3.76 14.37
CA ILE A 16 -2.30 -5.17 14.80
C ILE A 16 -2.19 -6.10 13.59
N SER A 17 -2.97 -5.86 12.54
CA SER A 17 -2.97 -6.69 11.33
C SER A 17 -1.61 -6.66 10.64
N VAL A 18 -1.06 -5.47 10.42
CA VAL A 18 0.24 -5.31 9.75
C VAL A 18 1.36 -5.87 10.61
N ASN A 19 1.36 -5.64 11.93
CA ASN A 19 2.42 -6.13 12.82
C ASN A 19 2.51 -7.67 12.81
N LYS A 20 1.37 -8.37 12.78
CA LYS A 20 1.28 -9.84 12.80
C LYS A 20 1.87 -10.54 11.58
N GLN A 21 1.88 -9.88 10.42
CA GLN A 21 2.38 -10.48 9.19
C GLN A 21 3.91 -10.48 9.19
N GLN A 22 4.57 -11.49 8.62
CA GLN A 22 6.03 -11.42 8.48
C GLN A 22 6.40 -10.29 7.51
N GLU A 23 7.56 -9.66 7.71
CA GLU A 23 7.99 -8.52 6.87
C GLU A 23 8.09 -8.91 5.38
N ASN A 24 8.70 -10.07 5.10
CA ASN A 24 8.81 -10.58 3.74
C ASN A 24 7.45 -10.87 3.11
N GLU A 25 6.50 -11.45 3.87
CA GLU A 25 5.15 -11.75 3.37
C GLU A 25 4.38 -10.47 3.04
N PHE A 26 4.47 -9.46 3.92
CA PHE A 26 3.82 -8.19 3.70
C PHE A 26 4.40 -7.48 2.46
N ASN A 27 5.73 -7.34 2.39
CA ASN A 27 6.40 -6.66 1.29
C ASN A 27 6.17 -7.37 -0.04
N ASN A 28 6.26 -8.72 -0.08
CA ASN A 28 5.91 -9.50 -1.27
C ASN A 28 4.46 -9.27 -1.70
N GLY A 29 3.54 -9.12 -0.73
CA GLY A 29 2.14 -8.78 -1.01
C GLY A 29 1.99 -7.38 -1.64
N GLN A 30 2.75 -6.39 -1.15
CA GLN A 30 2.79 -5.04 -1.73
C GLN A 30 3.38 -5.06 -3.15
N ASP A 31 4.50 -5.75 -3.35
CA ASP A 31 5.14 -5.92 -4.66
C ASP A 31 4.21 -6.60 -5.66
N GLY A 32 3.54 -7.67 -5.24
CA GLY A 32 2.53 -8.34 -6.05
C GLY A 32 1.40 -7.40 -6.47
N ALA A 33 0.93 -6.55 -5.56
CA ALA A 33 -0.09 -5.55 -5.85
C ALA A 33 0.41 -4.43 -6.79
N ILE A 34 1.67 -4.01 -6.67
CA ILE A 34 2.31 -3.06 -7.60
C ILE A 34 2.37 -3.67 -8.99
N ILE A 35 2.92 -4.88 -9.11
CA ILE A 35 3.04 -5.59 -10.40
C ILE A 35 1.67 -5.74 -11.05
N LEU A 36 0.68 -6.24 -10.30
CA LEU A 36 -0.67 -6.41 -10.81
C LEU A 36 -1.29 -5.07 -11.26
N SER A 37 -1.08 -4.01 -10.49
CA SER A 37 -1.55 -2.66 -10.85
C SER A 37 -0.91 -2.16 -12.15
N LEU A 38 0.41 -2.34 -12.31
CA LEU A 38 1.13 -1.97 -13.52
C LEU A 38 0.65 -2.74 -14.75
N LEU A 39 0.43 -4.05 -14.59
CA LEU A 39 -0.11 -4.90 -15.66
C LEU A 39 -1.48 -4.40 -16.11
N VAL A 40 -2.39 -4.14 -15.17
CA VAL A 40 -3.75 -3.64 -15.49
C VAL A 40 -3.68 -2.26 -16.16
N MET A 41 -2.84 -1.35 -15.63
CA MET A 41 -2.66 0.00 -16.19
C MET A 41 -2.12 0.00 -17.61
N PHE A 42 -1.38 -1.03 -18.02
CA PHE A 42 -0.90 -1.18 -19.40
C PHE A 42 -1.91 -1.94 -20.28
N PHE A 43 -2.36 -3.12 -19.84
CA PHE A 43 -3.13 -4.02 -20.68
C PHE A 43 -4.56 -3.52 -20.95
N VAL A 44 -5.17 -2.78 -20.04
CA VAL A 44 -6.51 -2.23 -20.27
C VAL A 44 -6.48 -1.17 -21.40
N PRO A 45 -5.64 -0.11 -21.33
CA PRO A 45 -5.48 0.82 -22.45
C PRO A 45 -5.02 0.14 -23.74
N PHE A 46 -4.09 -0.81 -23.65
CA PHE A 46 -3.62 -1.57 -24.81
C PHE A 46 -4.76 -2.30 -25.51
N SER A 47 -5.58 -3.04 -24.76
CA SER A 47 -6.72 -3.78 -25.31
C SER A 47 -7.75 -2.85 -25.95
N LEU A 48 -8.02 -1.70 -25.32
CA LEU A 48 -8.92 -0.67 -25.86
C LEU A 48 -8.38 -0.08 -27.17
N LEU A 49 -7.09 0.26 -27.22
CA LEU A 49 -6.46 0.81 -28.42
C LEU A 49 -6.39 -0.21 -29.56
N VAL A 50 -6.15 -1.48 -29.26
CA VAL A 50 -6.24 -2.57 -30.25
C VAL A 50 -7.66 -2.70 -30.79
N MET A 51 -8.67 -2.66 -29.91
CA MET A 51 -10.08 -2.72 -30.32
C MET A 51 -10.45 -1.55 -31.22
N ILE A 52 -10.07 -0.31 -30.84
CA ILE A 52 -10.32 0.90 -31.63
C ILE A 52 -9.64 0.79 -33.00
N LYS A 53 -8.36 0.41 -33.03
CA LYS A 53 -7.60 0.21 -34.26
C LYS A 53 -8.31 -0.77 -35.20
N ASN A 54 -8.73 -1.92 -34.67
CA ASN A 54 -9.41 -2.96 -35.45
C ASN A 54 -10.78 -2.49 -35.96
N HIS A 55 -11.53 -1.76 -35.13
CA HIS A 55 -12.83 -1.18 -35.51
C HIS A 55 -12.69 -0.15 -36.63
N LEU A 56 -11.61 0.63 -36.65
CA LEU A 56 -11.30 1.61 -37.69
C LEU A 56 -10.72 0.98 -38.98
N GLY A 57 -10.54 -0.36 -39.02
CA GLY A 57 -9.99 -1.05 -40.19
C GLY A 57 -8.52 -0.71 -40.46
N LEU A 58 -7.77 -0.23 -39.47
CA LEU A 58 -6.36 0.11 -39.64
C LEU A 58 -5.53 -1.17 -39.84
N GLU A 59 -4.69 -1.16 -40.87
CA GLU A 59 -3.86 -2.31 -41.22
C GLU A 59 -2.95 -2.77 -40.07
N ASN A 60 -2.71 -4.08 -40.00
CA ASN A 60 -1.78 -4.70 -39.06
C ASN A 60 -0.33 -4.56 -39.52
N ASN A 61 0.13 -3.32 -39.71
CA ASN A 61 1.53 -3.04 -39.98
C ASN A 61 2.32 -2.75 -38.69
N ALA A 62 3.64 -2.86 -38.77
CA ALA A 62 4.53 -2.68 -37.62
C ALA A 62 4.37 -1.30 -36.98
N ILE A 63 4.14 -0.26 -37.79
CA ILE A 63 3.99 1.12 -37.31
C ILE A 63 2.74 1.26 -36.44
N ALA A 64 1.60 0.72 -36.87
CA ALA A 64 0.36 0.76 -36.11
C ALA A 64 0.49 -0.01 -34.78
N ILE A 65 1.20 -1.13 -34.77
CA ILE A 65 1.47 -1.90 -33.54
C ILE A 65 2.35 -1.09 -32.57
N ILE A 66 3.44 -0.50 -33.07
CA ILE A 66 4.33 0.34 -32.27
C ILE A 66 3.57 1.54 -31.69
N ALA A 67 2.72 2.18 -32.49
CA ALA A 67 1.91 3.31 -32.04
C ALA A 67 0.96 2.92 -30.89
N VAL A 68 0.26 1.79 -31.00
CA VAL A 68 -0.61 1.28 -29.94
C VAL A 68 0.17 1.00 -28.65
N VAL A 69 1.33 0.35 -28.76
CA VAL A 69 2.19 0.08 -27.59
C VAL A 69 2.69 1.37 -26.95
N ALA A 70 3.21 2.31 -27.74
CA ALA A 70 3.74 3.58 -27.25
C ALA A 70 2.66 4.42 -26.55
N LEU A 71 1.47 4.51 -27.14
CA LEU A 71 0.33 5.19 -26.53
C LEU A 71 -0.11 4.51 -25.22
N SER A 72 -0.13 3.18 -25.19
CA SER A 72 -0.48 2.41 -23.98
C SER A 72 0.52 2.65 -22.85
N LEU A 73 1.83 2.68 -23.15
CA LEU A 73 2.87 3.02 -22.19
C LEU A 73 2.73 4.46 -21.69
N GLY A 74 2.44 5.41 -22.58
CA GLY A 74 2.19 6.81 -22.22
C GLY A 74 1.01 6.95 -21.25
N ILE A 75 -0.10 6.26 -21.51
CA ILE A 75 -1.26 6.22 -20.61
C ILE A 75 -0.89 5.57 -19.29
N ALA A 76 -0.24 4.39 -19.32
CA ALA A 76 0.17 3.67 -18.11
C ALA A 76 1.09 4.52 -17.22
N ALA A 77 2.04 5.25 -17.80
CA ALA A 77 2.91 6.18 -17.08
C ALA A 77 2.12 7.34 -16.45
N GLY A 78 1.11 7.87 -17.16
CA GLY A 78 0.18 8.86 -16.62
C GLY A 78 -0.62 8.32 -15.43
N LEU A 79 -1.22 7.13 -15.58
CA LEU A 79 -2.00 6.48 -14.53
C LEU A 79 -1.14 6.15 -13.30
N TYR A 80 0.08 5.67 -13.50
CA TYR A 80 1.02 5.38 -12.41
C TYR A 80 1.25 6.60 -11.52
N LYS A 81 1.47 7.77 -12.13
CA LYS A 81 1.64 9.04 -11.41
C LYS A 81 0.35 9.50 -10.74
N THR A 82 -0.78 9.46 -11.45
CA THR A 82 -2.08 9.91 -10.96
C THR A 82 -2.54 9.11 -9.74
N PHE A 83 -2.37 7.78 -9.78
CA PHE A 83 -2.77 6.89 -8.69
C PHE A 83 -1.71 6.73 -7.60
N LYS A 84 -0.54 7.36 -7.76
CA LYS A 84 0.57 7.32 -6.79
C LYS A 84 0.90 5.88 -6.35
N VAL A 85 0.99 4.95 -7.31
CA VAL A 85 1.10 3.50 -7.04
C VAL A 85 2.24 3.18 -6.06
N GLY A 86 3.42 3.78 -6.25
CA GLY A 86 4.58 3.58 -5.35
C GLY A 86 4.43 4.13 -3.93
N ILE A 87 3.45 4.99 -3.66
CA ILE A 87 3.12 5.48 -2.30
C ILE A 87 1.96 4.70 -1.71
N LYS A 88 1.17 4.02 -2.55
CA LYS A 88 0.00 3.27 -2.11
C LYS A 88 0.37 1.89 -1.55
N PHE A 89 1.43 1.31 -2.09
CA PHE A 89 1.92 -0.01 -1.73
C PHE A 89 3.33 0.14 -1.17
N VAL A 90 3.43 0.45 0.12
CA VAL A 90 4.70 0.74 0.80
C VAL A 90 5.03 -0.41 1.72
N ASP A 91 6.32 -0.68 1.91
CA ASP A 91 6.83 -1.71 2.81
C ASP A 91 6.24 -1.64 4.22
N LYS A 92 6.35 -2.76 4.93
CA LYS A 92 5.77 -2.98 6.25
C LYS A 92 6.15 -1.88 7.25
N ARG A 93 7.45 -1.58 7.35
CA ARG A 93 7.96 -0.61 8.32
C ARG A 93 7.38 0.79 8.10
N PRO A 94 7.52 1.43 6.92
CA PRO A 94 6.90 2.73 6.69
C PRO A 94 5.38 2.72 6.86
N THR A 95 4.69 1.63 6.49
CA THR A 95 3.25 1.47 6.71
C THR A 95 2.91 1.55 8.20
N LEU A 96 3.63 0.81 9.05
CA LEU A 96 3.44 0.87 10.50
C LEU A 96 3.77 2.24 11.07
N GLU A 97 4.81 2.89 10.60
CA GLU A 97 5.17 4.25 11.04
C GLU A 97 4.05 5.25 10.70
N GLN A 98 3.48 5.15 9.50
CA GLN A 98 2.36 5.99 9.08
C GLN A 98 1.13 5.74 9.95
N LEU A 99 0.81 4.48 10.25
CA LEU A 99 -0.31 4.11 11.11
C LEU A 99 -0.12 4.60 12.55
N LEU A 100 1.06 4.39 13.14
CA LEU A 100 1.40 4.88 14.48
C LEU A 100 1.28 6.40 14.55
N SER A 101 1.78 7.14 13.56
CA SER A 101 1.69 8.61 13.53
C SER A 101 0.26 9.16 13.53
N ARG A 102 -0.72 8.35 13.11
CA ARG A 102 -2.15 8.70 13.08
C ARG A 102 -2.91 8.16 14.29
N TYR A 103 -2.31 7.25 15.05
CA TYR A 103 -2.92 6.68 16.23
C TYR A 103 -2.84 7.66 17.40
N THR A 104 -3.95 7.82 18.12
CA THR A 104 -3.98 8.55 19.39
C THR A 104 -3.78 7.54 20.52
N PRO A 105 -2.62 7.52 21.19
CA PRO A 105 -2.33 6.59 22.27
C PRO A 105 -3.17 6.91 23.51
N LYS A 106 -3.59 5.86 24.21
CA LYS A 106 -4.21 5.96 25.54
C LYS A 106 -3.14 6.11 26.61
N ASP A 107 -2.09 5.31 26.51
CA ASP A 107 -0.89 5.47 27.36
C ASP A 107 0.19 6.24 26.59
N LYS A 108 0.27 7.54 26.87
CA LYS A 108 1.26 8.42 26.25
C LYS A 108 2.69 8.09 26.64
N VAL A 109 2.91 7.53 27.84
CA VAL A 109 4.26 7.25 28.36
C VAL A 109 4.83 6.04 27.64
N GLU A 110 4.06 4.96 27.53
CA GLU A 110 4.47 3.75 26.81
C GLU A 110 4.60 4.00 25.31
N TYR A 111 3.70 4.81 24.73
CA TYR A 111 3.84 5.21 23.33
C TYR A 111 5.12 6.04 23.10
N GLN A 112 5.49 6.92 24.03
CA GLN A 112 6.71 7.70 23.91
C GLN A 112 7.97 6.83 24.07
N LYS A 113 7.94 5.80 24.94
CA LYS A 113 9.01 4.78 25.01
C LYS A 113 9.17 4.03 23.68
N LEU A 114 8.07 3.61 23.07
CA LEU A 114 8.09 2.96 21.75
C LEU A 114 8.73 3.87 20.68
N MET A 115 8.34 5.15 20.65
CA MET A 115 8.86 6.13 19.69
C MET A 115 10.33 6.49 19.94
N SER A 116 10.79 6.49 21.19
CA SER A 116 12.21 6.67 21.53
C SER A 116 13.04 5.44 21.18
N ALA A 117 12.52 4.24 21.45
CA ALA A 117 13.19 2.98 21.14
C ALA A 117 13.32 2.74 19.63
N LYS A 118 12.37 3.24 18.83
CA LYS A 118 12.48 3.31 17.36
C LYS A 118 13.76 4.01 16.90
N GLN A 119 14.20 5.07 17.60
CA GLN A 119 15.38 5.85 17.21
C GLN A 119 16.69 5.19 17.65
N SER A 120 16.69 4.47 18.76
CA SER A 120 17.89 3.84 19.34
C SER A 120 18.11 2.40 18.88
N GLN A 121 17.04 1.63 18.63
CA GLN A 121 17.09 0.19 18.33
C GLN A 121 16.08 -0.18 17.22
N PRO A 122 16.39 0.16 15.95
CA PRO A 122 15.48 -0.05 14.84
C PRO A 122 15.21 -1.53 14.52
N GLN A 123 16.06 -2.47 14.98
CA GLN A 123 15.88 -3.90 14.75
C GLN A 123 14.81 -4.52 15.67
N ASP A 124 14.66 -3.98 16.89
CA ASP A 124 13.70 -4.49 17.88
C ASP A 124 12.31 -3.85 17.76
N PHE A 125 12.15 -2.94 16.80
CA PHE A 125 10.94 -2.13 16.62
C PHE A 125 9.65 -2.94 16.55
N TYR A 126 9.65 -4.09 15.87
CA TYR A 126 8.47 -4.95 15.75
C TYR A 126 8.11 -5.65 17.07
N SER A 127 9.11 -6.10 17.83
CA SER A 127 8.91 -6.67 19.18
C SER A 127 8.34 -5.62 20.13
N LEU A 128 8.88 -4.41 20.06
CA LEU A 128 8.43 -3.28 20.90
C LEU A 128 6.99 -2.85 20.58
N ILE A 129 6.57 -2.93 19.30
CA ILE A 129 5.16 -2.72 18.93
C ILE A 129 4.28 -3.79 19.57
N GLU A 130 4.71 -5.05 19.59
CA GLU A 130 3.92 -6.13 20.18
C GLU A 130 3.72 -5.94 21.69
N ASP A 131 4.79 -5.59 22.40
CA ASP A 131 4.75 -5.27 23.83
C ASP A 131 3.80 -4.10 24.12
N TRP A 132 3.92 -3.00 23.36
CA TRP A 132 3.04 -1.84 23.48
C TRP A 132 1.57 -2.19 23.13
N LEU A 133 1.33 -2.96 22.07
CA LEU A 133 -0.02 -3.42 21.69
C LEU A 133 -0.67 -4.24 22.81
N SER A 134 0.12 -5.00 23.59
CA SER A 134 -0.38 -5.74 24.75
C SER A 134 -0.89 -4.81 25.86
N ILE A 135 -0.26 -3.65 26.04
CA ILE A 135 -0.63 -2.63 27.03
C ILE A 135 -1.85 -1.86 26.56
N GLU A 136 -1.87 -1.42 25.29
CA GLU A 136 -3.00 -0.69 24.71
C GLU A 136 -4.29 -1.53 24.67
N LYS A 137 -4.19 -2.84 24.38
CA LYS A 137 -5.36 -3.74 24.44
C LYS A 137 -5.90 -3.87 25.85
N ARG A 138 -5.02 -3.92 26.87
CA ARG A 138 -5.43 -3.97 28.29
C ARG A 138 -6.08 -2.66 28.72
N ALA A 139 -5.61 -1.52 28.21
CA ALA A 139 -6.22 -0.20 28.43
C ALA A 139 -7.48 0.06 27.57
N ALA A 140 -7.90 -0.91 26.74
CA ALA A 140 -9.12 -0.84 25.93
C ALA A 140 -10.29 -1.68 26.44
N ILE A 141 -10.06 -2.46 27.49
CA ILE A 141 -11.07 -3.08 28.35
C ILE A 141 -11.39 -2.09 29.47
#